data_AF-A0A6A8AMS8-F1
#
_entry.id   AF-A0A6A8AMS8-F1
#
_cell.length_a   1.000
_cell.length_b   1.000
_cell.length_c   1.000
_cell.angle_alpha   90.00
_cell.angle_beta   90.00
_cell.angle_gamma   90.00
#
_symmetry.space_group_name_H-M   'P 1'
#
loop_
_entity.id
_entity.type
_entity.pdbx_description
1 polymer ?
#
loop_
_entity_poly.entity_id
_entity_poly.type
_entity_poly.pdbx_seq_one_letter_code
_entity_poly.pdbx_strand_id
1 'polypeptide(L)'
;MSIQGTIFAPTHLDEFYTIVSERYASARAEAARIGDAKQIQMRLEHLKPVHFEWTDYELPTGDTLITLEDNCALFPYAILNNDASFDYMKWYQGNKIIYIGDWFVKPIYFFQEKQGAYKGNLSHYEFRAGETFTFTVHSTTTPTPSEVDAWLMAFVVLPRTLAETKITK
;
A
#
# COMPACT_ATOMS: atom_id res chain seq x y z
N MET A 1 12.28 -27.95 -3.13
CA MET A 1 11.89 -26.93 -2.14
C MET A 1 12.53 -25.62 -2.61
N SER A 2 11.84 -24.84 -3.45
CA SER A 2 12.44 -23.65 -4.06
C SER A 2 12.57 -22.57 -3.01
N ILE A 3 13.78 -22.04 -2.84
CA ILE A 3 14.05 -20.84 -2.07
C ILE A 3 13.22 -19.73 -2.75
N GLN A 4 12.11 -19.34 -2.13
CA GLN A 4 11.28 -18.22 -2.57
C GLN A 4 12.17 -16.99 -2.60
N GLY A 5 12.58 -16.61 -3.81
CA GLY A 5 13.42 -15.45 -4.05
C GLY A 5 12.81 -14.20 -3.42
N THR A 6 13.68 -13.32 -2.96
CA THR A 6 13.39 -12.02 -2.36
C THR A 6 12.18 -11.38 -3.05
N ILE A 7 11.09 -11.20 -2.30
CA ILE A 7 9.79 -10.78 -2.84
C ILE A 7 9.75 -9.25 -3.09
N PHE A 8 10.81 -8.53 -2.71
CA PHE A 8 10.95 -7.09 -2.92
C PHE A 8 12.20 -6.74 -3.74
N ALA A 9 12.05 -5.83 -4.70
CA ALA A 9 13.14 -5.23 -5.45
C ALA A 9 13.61 -3.94 -4.75
N PRO A 10 14.89 -3.79 -4.37
CA PRO A 10 15.43 -2.54 -3.82
C PRO A 10 15.57 -1.45 -4.90
N THR A 11 15.66 -0.19 -4.47
CA THR A 11 15.65 0.99 -5.35
C THR A 11 16.85 1.11 -6.29
N HIS A 12 17.99 0.49 -5.99
CA HIS A 12 19.16 0.49 -6.87
C HIS A 12 19.04 -0.49 -8.06
N LEU A 13 17.95 -1.27 -8.15
CA LEU A 13 17.69 -2.16 -9.28
C LEU A 13 16.60 -1.59 -10.20
N ASP A 14 16.80 -1.73 -11.52
CA ASP A 14 15.81 -1.32 -12.54
C ASP A 14 14.42 -1.96 -12.36
N GLU A 15 14.40 -3.16 -11.77
CA GLU A 15 13.16 -3.88 -11.44
C GLU A 15 12.25 -3.06 -10.52
N PHE A 16 12.80 -2.31 -9.57
CA PHE A 16 12.02 -1.41 -8.71
C PHE A 16 11.24 -0.39 -9.55
N TYR A 17 11.94 0.29 -10.47
CA TYR A 17 11.32 1.33 -11.30
C TYR A 17 10.33 0.76 -12.30
N THR A 18 10.57 -0.45 -12.81
CA THR A 18 9.60 -1.18 -13.64
C THR A 18 8.29 -1.39 -12.88
N ILE A 19 8.36 -1.94 -11.66
CA ILE A 19 7.18 -2.18 -10.82
C ILE A 19 6.43 -0.88 -10.51
N VAL A 20 7.16 0.19 -10.15
CA VAL A 20 6.56 1.50 -9.86
C VAL A 20 5.86 2.07 -11.10
N SER A 21 6.49 1.98 -12.27
CA SER A 21 5.93 2.48 -13.53
C SER A 21 4.66 1.72 -13.95
N GLU A 22 4.67 0.40 -13.84
CA GLU A 22 3.48 -0.43 -14.11
C GLU A 22 2.35 -0.08 -13.15
N ARG A 23 2.65 0.09 -11.85
CA ARG A 23 1.62 0.47 -10.88
C ARG A 23 1.04 1.85 -11.16
N TYR A 24 1.90 2.80 -11.51
CA TYR A 24 1.48 4.15 -11.89
C TYR A 24 0.57 4.12 -13.12
N ALA A 25 0.87 3.28 -14.12
CA ALA A 25 0.03 3.10 -15.29
C ALA A 25 -1.37 2.57 -14.93
N SER A 26 -1.47 1.55 -14.06
CA SER A 26 -2.76 1.04 -13.57
C SER A 26 -3.57 2.11 -12.84
N ALA A 27 -2.93 2.86 -11.93
CA ALA A 27 -3.60 3.93 -11.20
C ALA A 27 -4.06 5.06 -12.13
N ARG A 28 -3.25 5.43 -13.13
CA ARG A 28 -3.63 6.43 -14.14
C ARG A 28 -4.82 5.96 -14.99
N ALA A 29 -4.85 4.69 -15.39
CA ALA A 29 -5.96 4.12 -16.14
C ALA A 29 -7.27 4.16 -15.33
N GLU A 30 -7.21 3.86 -14.03
CA GLU A 30 -8.38 3.97 -13.15
C GLU A 30 -8.86 5.41 -12.99
N ALA A 31 -7.94 6.37 -12.83
CA ALA A 31 -8.27 7.79 -12.78
C ALA A 31 -8.99 8.25 -14.05
N ALA A 32 -8.52 7.86 -15.23
CA ALA A 32 -9.18 8.16 -16.49
C ALA A 32 -10.58 7.53 -16.57
N ARG A 33 -10.70 6.24 -16.21
CA ARG A 33 -11.98 5.52 -16.20
C ARG A 33 -13.03 6.21 -15.33
N ILE A 34 -12.66 6.61 -14.11
CA ILE A 34 -13.57 7.31 -13.20
C ILE A 34 -13.91 8.70 -13.73
N GLY A 35 -12.91 9.46 -14.19
CA GLY A 35 -13.09 10.80 -14.74
C GLY A 35 -14.06 10.82 -15.90
N ASP A 36 -13.93 9.89 -16.84
CA ASP A 36 -14.82 9.76 -17.99
C ASP A 36 -16.23 9.32 -17.58
N ALA A 37 -16.35 8.35 -16.67
CA ALA A 37 -17.65 7.80 -16.25
C ALA A 37 -18.47 8.79 -15.38
N LYS A 38 -17.79 9.61 -14.57
CA LYS A 38 -18.43 10.51 -13.60
C LYS A 38 -18.38 11.97 -14.01
N GLN A 39 -17.63 12.32 -15.06
CA GLN A 39 -17.43 13.69 -15.54
C GLN A 39 -16.84 14.59 -14.43
N ILE A 40 -15.88 14.06 -13.67
CA ILE A 40 -15.18 14.78 -12.59
C ILE A 40 -13.67 14.83 -12.84
N GLN A 41 -13.00 15.85 -12.33
CA GLN A 41 -11.55 15.92 -12.38
C GLN A 41 -10.94 14.99 -11.34
N MET A 42 -10.16 14.03 -11.81
CA MET A 42 -9.40 13.11 -10.97
C MET A 42 -7.98 13.62 -10.75
N ARG A 43 -7.39 13.21 -9.63
CA ARG A 43 -6.01 13.43 -9.25
C ARG A 43 -5.39 12.07 -8.88
N LEU A 44 -4.11 11.94 -9.20
CA LEU A 44 -3.28 10.83 -8.78
C LEU A 44 -2.11 11.39 -7.97
N GLU A 45 -1.90 10.86 -6.79
CA GLU A 45 -0.76 11.21 -5.93
C GLU A 45 -0.29 10.01 -5.10
N HIS A 46 0.79 10.17 -4.33
CA HIS A 46 1.23 9.15 -3.39
C HIS A 46 0.37 9.15 -2.13
N LEU A 47 0.23 7.97 -1.52
CA LEU A 47 -0.42 7.81 -0.21
C LEU A 47 0.30 8.65 0.85
N LYS A 48 -0.50 9.39 1.61
CA LYS A 48 -0.13 10.25 2.74
C LYS A 48 -0.94 9.84 3.98
N PRO A 49 -0.47 10.12 5.21
CA PRO A 49 -1.19 9.80 6.45
C PRO A 49 -2.63 10.32 6.47
N VAL A 50 -2.83 11.55 6.01
CA VAL A 50 -4.15 12.21 5.96
C VAL A 50 -5.20 11.42 5.17
N HIS A 51 -4.79 10.61 4.18
CA HIS A 51 -5.72 9.79 3.40
C HIS A 51 -6.45 8.77 4.27
N PHE A 52 -5.84 8.30 5.36
CA PHE A 52 -6.42 7.35 6.31
C PHE A 52 -6.70 7.96 7.69
N GLU A 53 -6.80 9.29 7.78
CA GLU A 53 -6.98 10.02 9.05
C GLU A 53 -5.84 9.80 10.06
N TRP A 54 -4.63 9.49 9.57
CA TRP A 54 -3.43 9.39 10.38
C TRP A 54 -2.61 10.67 10.33
N THR A 55 -1.72 10.83 11.30
CA THR A 55 -0.83 12.00 11.43
C THR A 55 0.57 11.73 10.89
N ASP A 56 1.08 10.53 11.12
CA ASP A 56 2.49 10.20 10.94
C ASP A 56 2.69 9.14 9.86
N TYR A 57 3.89 9.12 9.28
CA TYR A 57 4.31 8.11 8.29
C TYR A 57 4.77 6.82 8.98
N GLU A 58 3.91 6.30 9.85
CA GLU A 58 4.11 5.06 10.61
C GLU A 58 2.95 4.10 10.33
N LEU A 59 3.21 2.81 10.47
CA LEU A 59 2.20 1.78 10.24
C LEU A 59 1.69 1.24 11.57
N PRO A 60 0.37 1.27 11.83
CA PRO A 60 -0.21 0.69 13.03
C PRO A 60 -0.02 -0.83 13.04
N THR A 61 0.47 -1.36 14.15
CA THR A 61 0.63 -2.81 14.34
C THR A 61 -0.72 -3.46 14.58
N GLY A 62 -0.90 -4.69 14.09
CA GLY A 62 -2.18 -5.40 14.16
C GLY A 62 -3.07 -5.13 12.96
N ASP A 63 -4.37 -5.33 13.13
CA ASP A 63 -5.36 -5.25 12.05
C ASP A 63 -5.78 -3.79 11.81
N THR A 64 -5.71 -3.37 10.55
CA THR A 64 -6.23 -2.08 10.09
C THR A 64 -7.28 -2.30 9.02
N LEU A 65 -8.52 -1.91 9.31
CA LEU A 65 -9.67 -2.00 8.40
C LEU A 65 -9.89 -0.65 7.72
N ILE A 66 -9.89 -0.63 6.39
CA ILE A 66 -10.09 0.58 5.59
C ILE A 66 -11.27 0.36 4.64
N THR A 67 -12.18 1.33 4.56
CA THR A 67 -13.21 1.40 3.52
C THR A 67 -13.01 2.68 2.73
N LEU A 68 -12.80 2.56 1.43
CA LEU A 68 -12.53 3.71 0.58
C LEU A 68 -13.81 4.50 0.28
N GLU A 69 -13.66 5.82 0.21
CA GLU A 69 -14.67 6.75 -0.28
C GLU A 69 -15.03 6.47 -1.73
N ASP A 70 -16.21 6.96 -2.13
CA ASP A 70 -16.64 6.83 -3.51
C ASP A 70 -15.68 7.56 -4.45
N ASN A 71 -15.44 6.98 -5.63
CA ASN A 71 -14.51 7.47 -6.64
C ASN A 71 -13.03 7.52 -6.19
N CYS A 72 -12.69 6.93 -5.04
CA CYS A 72 -11.30 6.77 -4.61
C CYS A 72 -10.79 5.35 -4.92
N ALA A 73 -9.49 5.22 -5.18
CA ALA A 73 -8.85 3.93 -5.34
C ALA A 73 -7.41 3.96 -4.83
N LEU A 74 -6.92 2.82 -4.34
CA LEU A 74 -5.60 2.63 -3.76
C LEU A 74 -4.84 1.54 -4.51
N PHE A 75 -3.59 1.86 -4.84
CA PHE A 75 -2.68 0.99 -5.59
C PHE A 75 -1.34 0.87 -4.84
N PRO A 76 -1.24 -0.01 -3.82
CA PRO A 76 0.01 -0.32 -3.12
C PRO A 76 1.06 -0.90 -4.04
N TYR A 77 2.33 -0.59 -3.81
CA TYR A 77 3.44 -1.15 -4.59
C TYR A 77 4.75 -1.38 -3.84
N ALA A 78 5.03 -0.65 -2.76
CA ALA A 78 6.30 -0.74 -2.05
C ALA A 78 6.12 -0.51 -0.55
N ILE A 79 7.17 -0.81 0.19
CA ILE A 79 7.30 -0.52 1.61
C ILE A 79 8.62 0.24 1.82
N LEU A 80 8.56 1.28 2.65
CA LEU A 80 9.72 1.85 3.34
C LEU A 80 9.74 1.23 4.75
N ASN A 81 10.85 0.62 5.18
CA ASN A 81 10.95 -0.09 6.45
C ASN A 81 12.23 0.28 7.22
N ASN A 82 12.10 1.15 8.21
CA ASN A 82 13.17 1.52 9.13
C ASN A 82 13.11 0.73 10.45
N ASP A 83 12.11 -0.13 10.63
CA ASP A 83 11.89 -0.91 11.84
C ASP A 83 12.38 -2.36 11.67
N ALA A 84 13.42 -2.73 12.40
CA ALA A 84 13.99 -4.09 12.35
C ALA A 84 13.03 -5.18 12.83
N SER A 85 11.98 -4.81 13.57
CA SER A 85 10.98 -5.72 14.11
C SER A 85 9.83 -6.01 13.16
N PHE A 86 9.60 -5.15 12.15
CA PHE A 86 8.56 -5.33 11.14
C PHE A 86 8.97 -6.40 10.12
N ASP A 87 8.30 -7.55 10.16
CA ASP A 87 8.70 -8.73 9.38
C ASP A 87 7.72 -9.12 8.27
N TYR A 88 6.41 -8.95 8.46
CA TYR A 88 5.42 -9.14 7.41
C TYR A 88 4.17 -8.26 7.55
N MET A 89 3.50 -8.05 6.41
CA MET A 89 2.17 -7.46 6.31
C MET A 89 1.23 -8.43 5.58
N LYS A 90 0.10 -8.79 6.18
CA LYS A 90 -0.92 -9.64 5.54
C LYS A 90 -2.01 -8.79 4.93
N TRP A 91 -2.62 -9.27 3.86
CA TRP A 91 -3.66 -8.55 3.14
C TRP A 91 -4.92 -9.38 2.98
N TYR A 92 -6.06 -8.70 3.10
CA TYR A 92 -7.39 -9.29 2.97
C TYR A 92 -8.35 -8.33 2.26
N GLN A 93 -9.30 -8.89 1.52
CA GLN A 93 -10.50 -8.17 1.09
C GLN A 93 -11.57 -8.23 2.19
N GLY A 94 -12.32 -7.15 2.34
CA GLY A 94 -13.29 -6.95 3.42
C GLY A 94 -12.64 -6.92 4.79
N ASN A 95 -13.44 -7.14 5.84
CA ASN A 95 -12.97 -7.32 7.22
C ASN A 95 -12.41 -8.74 7.42
N LYS A 96 -11.25 -9.02 6.81
CA LYS A 96 -10.57 -10.33 6.81
C LYS A 96 -11.42 -11.47 6.24
N ILE A 97 -12.25 -11.17 5.23
CA ILE A 97 -13.18 -12.14 4.63
C ILE A 97 -12.44 -13.04 3.63
N ILE A 98 -11.65 -12.44 2.73
CA ILE A 98 -10.89 -13.18 1.70
C ILE A 98 -9.41 -12.85 1.86
N TYR A 99 -8.59 -13.86 2.08
CA TYR A 99 -7.14 -13.71 2.14
C TYR A 99 -6.55 -13.45 0.75
N ILE A 100 -5.73 -12.42 0.62
CA ILE A 100 -5.07 -12.04 -0.64
C ILE A 100 -3.65 -12.62 -0.68
N GLY A 101 -2.85 -12.37 0.36
CA GLY A 101 -1.45 -12.78 0.39
C GLY A 101 -0.63 -12.04 1.45
N ASP A 102 0.60 -12.49 1.63
CA ASP A 102 1.56 -11.93 2.58
C ASP A 102 2.68 -11.17 1.85
N TRP A 103 3.03 -10.03 2.42
CA TRP A 103 4.21 -9.27 2.07
C TRP A 103 5.26 -9.53 3.16
N PHE A 104 6.27 -10.34 2.87
CA PHE A 104 7.39 -10.59 3.77
C PHE A 104 8.41 -9.45 3.66
N VAL A 105 8.29 -8.45 4.54
CA VAL A 105 8.99 -7.16 4.43
C VAL A 105 10.33 -7.12 5.17
N LYS A 106 10.63 -8.08 6.05
CA LYS A 106 11.88 -8.09 6.84
C LYS A 106 13.14 -7.84 6.00
N PRO A 107 13.31 -8.44 4.80
CA PRO A 107 14.50 -8.19 3.98
C PRO A 107 14.72 -6.73 3.61
N ILE A 108 13.66 -5.92 3.53
CA ILE A 108 13.73 -4.50 3.15
C ILE A 108 14.55 -3.69 4.16
N TYR A 109 14.46 -4.03 5.45
CA TYR A 109 15.27 -3.39 6.49
C TYR A 109 16.79 -3.58 6.23
N PHE A 110 17.20 -4.63 5.52
CA PHE A 110 18.61 -4.84 5.22
C PHE A 110 19.07 -4.16 3.92
N PHE A 111 18.16 -3.58 3.13
CA PHE A 111 18.53 -2.73 2.00
C PHE A 111 19.13 -1.42 2.51
N GLN A 112 20.05 -0.85 1.72
CA GLN A 112 20.71 0.41 2.08
C GLN A 112 19.69 1.55 2.18
N GLU A 113 18.72 1.56 1.28
CA GLU A 113 17.70 2.60 1.13
C GLU A 113 16.45 2.33 1.97
N LYS A 114 16.42 1.19 2.69
CA LYS A 114 15.28 0.76 3.52
C LYS A 114 13.96 0.70 2.76
N GLN A 115 14.01 0.58 1.44
CA GLN A 115 12.85 0.68 0.56
C GLN A 115 12.87 -0.45 -0.47
N GLY A 116 11.71 -1.07 -0.70
CA GLY A 116 11.57 -2.11 -1.72
C GLY A 116 10.17 -2.18 -2.33
N ALA A 117 10.11 -2.45 -3.63
CA ALA A 117 8.87 -2.65 -4.39
C ALA A 117 8.51 -4.14 -4.48
N TYR A 118 7.24 -4.48 -4.25
CA TYR A 118 6.76 -5.86 -4.21
C TYR A 118 6.72 -6.48 -5.62
N LYS A 119 7.44 -7.58 -5.80
CA LYS A 119 7.62 -8.31 -7.07
C LYS A 119 6.49 -9.32 -7.36
N GLY A 120 5.58 -9.53 -6.42
CA GLY A 120 4.47 -10.45 -6.60
C GLY A 120 3.33 -9.86 -7.44
N ASN A 121 2.19 -10.55 -7.48
CA ASN A 121 1.06 -10.14 -8.30
C ASN A 121 0.29 -8.94 -7.69
N LEU A 122 0.75 -7.71 -7.97
CA LEU A 122 0.16 -6.47 -7.46
C LEU A 122 -1.29 -6.23 -7.90
N SER A 123 -1.77 -6.88 -8.96
CA SER A 123 -3.17 -6.73 -9.41
C SER A 123 -4.18 -7.23 -8.38
N HIS A 124 -3.78 -8.14 -7.49
CA HIS A 124 -4.64 -8.64 -6.40
C HIS A 124 -4.77 -7.65 -5.23
N TYR A 125 -3.95 -6.59 -5.21
CA TYR A 125 -3.89 -5.59 -4.14
C TYR A 125 -4.45 -4.24 -4.61
N GLU A 126 -5.29 -4.22 -5.63
CA GLU A 126 -6.01 -3.04 -6.09
C GLU A 126 -7.31 -2.91 -5.30
N PHE A 127 -7.52 -1.76 -4.67
CA PHE A 127 -8.74 -1.47 -3.91
C PHE A 127 -9.43 -0.26 -4.53
N ARG A 128 -10.70 -0.41 -4.90
CA ARG A 128 -11.48 0.60 -5.65
C ARG A 128 -12.62 1.17 -4.82
N ALA A 129 -13.36 2.09 -5.42
CA ALA A 129 -14.40 2.88 -4.77
C ALA A 129 -15.39 2.03 -3.98
N GLY A 130 -15.56 2.35 -2.70
CA GLY A 130 -16.47 1.64 -1.80
C GLY A 130 -16.01 0.26 -1.36
N GLU A 131 -14.86 -0.24 -1.84
CA GLU A 131 -14.31 -1.50 -1.36
C GLU A 131 -13.70 -1.33 0.03
N THR A 132 -13.87 -2.38 0.83
CA THR A 132 -13.25 -2.53 2.15
C THR A 132 -12.09 -3.50 2.03
N PHE A 133 -10.98 -3.22 2.70
CA PHE A 133 -9.85 -4.13 2.83
C PHE A 133 -9.27 -4.08 4.24
N THR A 134 -8.55 -5.14 4.61
CA THR A 134 -7.78 -5.18 5.85
C THR A 134 -6.34 -5.48 5.52
N PHE A 135 -5.42 -4.78 6.16
CA PHE A 135 -4.05 -5.25 6.26
C PHE A 135 -3.68 -5.47 7.73
N THR A 136 -2.81 -6.45 7.97
CA THR A 136 -2.31 -6.78 9.30
C THR A 136 -0.80 -6.59 9.34
N VAL A 137 -0.31 -5.68 10.16
CA VAL A 137 1.13 -5.45 10.37
C VAL A 137 1.59 -6.26 11.57
N HIS A 138 2.69 -6.99 11.43
CA HIS A 138 3.28 -7.76 12.52
C HIS A 138 4.65 -7.23 12.92
N SER A 139 4.88 -7.16 14.24
CA SER A 139 6.18 -6.85 14.84
C SER A 139 6.64 -8.04 15.66
N THR A 140 7.93 -8.39 15.56
CA THR A 140 8.54 -9.44 16.38
C THR A 140 8.83 -9.01 17.82
N THR A 141 8.64 -7.73 18.16
CA THR A 141 8.93 -7.18 19.49
C THR A 141 7.84 -7.54 20.49
N THR A 142 8.23 -7.80 21.75
CA THR A 142 7.29 -8.04 22.86
C THR A 142 7.67 -7.15 24.06
N PRO A 143 6.74 -6.35 24.62
CA PRO A 143 5.35 -6.18 24.20
C PRO A 143 5.26 -5.60 22.78
N THR A 144 4.20 -5.97 22.03
CA THR A 144 3.98 -5.48 20.66
C THR A 144 3.79 -3.96 20.69
N PRO A 145 4.57 -3.19 19.91
CA PRO A 145 4.40 -1.74 19.84
C PRO A 145 3.08 -1.38 19.16
N SER A 146 2.54 -0.19 19.44
CA SER A 146 1.32 0.29 18.77
C SER A 146 1.54 0.50 17.27
N GLU A 147 2.75 0.90 16.88
CA GLU A 147 3.15 1.25 15.51
C GLU A 147 4.57 0.76 15.23
N VAL A 148 4.93 0.69 13.96
CA VAL A 148 6.30 0.44 13.48
C VAL A 148 6.76 1.59 12.59
N ASP A 149 8.06 1.94 12.66
CA ASP A 149 8.69 2.95 11.78
C ASP A 149 8.85 2.40 10.35
N ALA A 150 7.73 2.36 9.64
CA ALA A 150 7.62 1.92 8.28
C ALA A 150 6.42 2.58 7.60
N TRP A 151 6.45 2.67 6.28
CA TRP A 151 5.37 3.26 5.50
C TRP A 151 4.97 2.41 4.30
N LEU A 152 3.65 2.30 4.09
CA LEU A 152 3.08 1.73 2.88
C LEU A 152 3.16 2.73 1.73
N MET A 153 3.90 2.39 0.70
CA MET A 153 3.94 3.19 -0.51
C MET A 153 2.85 2.72 -1.48
N ALA A 154 1.95 3.64 -1.81
CA ALA A 154 0.87 3.41 -2.76
C ALA A 154 0.63 4.65 -3.64
N PHE A 155 0.00 4.43 -4.79
CA PHE A 155 -0.67 5.50 -5.51
C PHE A 155 -2.12 5.58 -5.07
N VAL A 156 -2.61 6.80 -4.87
CA VAL A 156 -4.00 7.10 -4.57
C VAL A 156 -4.60 7.82 -5.76
N VAL A 157 -5.74 7.33 -6.21
CA VAL A 157 -6.61 7.97 -7.19
C VAL A 157 -7.78 8.56 -6.43
N LEU A 158 -8.06 9.85 -6.60
CA LEU A 158 -9.13 10.53 -5.89
C LEU A 158 -9.68 11.73 -6.70
N PRO A 159 -10.91 12.18 -6.44
CA PRO A 159 -11.41 13.45 -6.96
C PRO A 159 -10.49 14.60 -6.54
N ARG A 160 -10.28 15.59 -7.42
CA ARG A 160 -9.42 16.75 -7.12
C ARG A 160 -9.89 17.54 -5.89
N THR A 161 -11.17 17.48 -5.56
CA THR A 161 -11.76 18.11 -4.37
C THR A 161 -11.37 17.44 -3.05
N LEU A 162 -10.88 16.20 -3.10
CA LEU A 162 -10.39 15.45 -1.94
C LEU A 162 -8.85 15.45 -1.84
N ALA A 163 -8.18 16.30 -2.62
CA ALA A 163 -6.73 16.41 -2.59
C ALA A 163 -6.26 16.74 -1.17
N GLU A 164 -5.32 15.94 -0.65
CA GLU A 164 -4.75 16.13 0.68
C GLU A 164 -5.77 16.03 1.83
N THR A 165 -6.87 15.30 1.62
CA THR A 165 -7.87 14.99 2.65
C THR A 165 -8.05 13.50 2.80
N LYS A 166 -8.86 13.07 3.77
CA LYS A 166 -9.22 11.65 3.92
C LYS A 166 -9.92 11.09 2.70
N ILE A 167 -9.69 9.81 2.45
CA ILE A 167 -10.33 9.01 1.40
C ILE A 167 -11.05 7.80 1.98
N THR A 168 -11.34 7.83 3.28
CA THR A 168 -11.97 6.74 4.03
C THR A 168 -13.33 7.14 4.58
N LYS A 169 -14.25 6.17 4.61
CA LYS A 169 -15.62 6.30 5.16
C LYS A 169 -15.66 6.14 6.67
#